data_AF-A0A842W204-F1
#
_entry.id   AF-A0A842W204-F1
#
_cell.length_a   1.000
_cell.length_b   1.000
_cell.length_c   1.000
_cell.angle_alpha   90.00
_cell.angle_beta   90.00
_cell.angle_gamma   90.00
#
_symmetry.space_group_name_H-M   'P 1'
#
loop_
_entity.id
_entity.type
_entity.pdbx_description
1 polymer ?
#
loop_
_entity_poly.entity_id
_entity_poly.type
_entity_poly.pdbx_seq_one_letter_code
_entity_poly.pdbx_strand_id
1 'polypeptide(L)'
;MRRIEYAGDCPECGDELTIYRSSRGGRFIKCENPECDFSYPLPRSGKIEVTYATCPKTKLPIILITKSTSKHRYFWVNGPCFNCYEGARCKPMKELKEEYEMYDEMTT
;
A
#
# COMPACT_ATOMS: atom_id res chain seq x y z
N MET A 1 -10.31 -13.53 -10.50
CA MET A 1 -9.74 -12.35 -9.81
C MET A 1 -8.98 -11.53 -10.84
N ARG A 2 -8.97 -10.20 -10.75
CA ARG A 2 -8.28 -9.35 -11.73
C ARG A 2 -6.97 -8.86 -11.14
N ARG A 3 -5.86 -9.13 -11.81
CA ARG A 3 -4.55 -8.51 -11.51
C ARG A 3 -4.64 -7.01 -11.80
N ILE A 4 -4.11 -6.17 -10.91
CA ILE A 4 -4.17 -4.72 -11.06
C ILE A 4 -2.79 -4.16 -11.38
N GLU A 5 -1.86 -4.28 -10.43
CA GLU A 5 -0.58 -3.56 -10.47
C GLU A 5 0.43 -4.23 -9.54
N TYR A 6 1.70 -4.20 -9.93
CA TYR A 6 2.84 -4.65 -9.11
C TYR A 6 2.99 -3.77 -7.86
N ALA A 7 3.22 -4.37 -6.70
CA ALA A 7 3.27 -3.68 -5.42
C ALA A 7 4.67 -3.60 -4.79
N GLY A 8 5.60 -4.46 -5.19
CA GLY A 8 6.91 -4.62 -4.56
C GLY A 8 7.29 -6.10 -4.39
N ASP A 9 8.35 -6.37 -3.62
CA ASP A 9 8.86 -7.72 -3.41
C ASP A 9 8.23 -8.38 -2.16
N CYS A 10 8.06 -9.69 -2.22
CA CYS A 10 7.51 -10.50 -1.13
C CYS A 10 8.53 -10.64 -0.01
N PRO A 11 8.19 -10.30 1.25
CA PRO A 11 9.14 -10.39 2.34
C PRO A 11 9.46 -11.83 2.77
N GLU A 12 8.67 -12.82 2.33
CA GLU A 12 8.88 -14.22 2.69
C GLU A 12 9.79 -14.97 1.70
N CYS A 13 9.65 -14.70 0.40
CA CYS A 13 10.37 -15.45 -0.65
C CYS A 13 11.13 -14.57 -1.66
N GLY A 14 10.91 -13.25 -1.66
CA GLY A 14 11.56 -12.31 -2.58
C GLY A 14 10.90 -12.18 -3.97
N ASP A 15 9.92 -13.01 -4.31
CA ASP A 15 9.17 -12.89 -5.57
C ASP A 15 8.18 -11.72 -5.57
N GLU A 16 7.60 -11.42 -6.73
CA GLU A 16 6.72 -10.27 -6.91
C GLU A 16 5.43 -10.34 -6.07
N LEU A 17 5.09 -9.24 -5.41
CA LEU A 17 3.77 -8.97 -4.84
C LEU A 17 2.93 -8.18 -5.84
N THR A 18 1.67 -8.59 -6.02
CA THR A 18 0.74 -7.92 -6.93
C THR A 18 -0.60 -7.63 -6.28
N ILE A 19 -1.18 -6.48 -6.60
CA ILE A 19 -2.52 -6.09 -6.17
C ILE A 19 -3.58 -6.81 -7.03
N TYR A 20 -4.57 -7.39 -6.35
CA TYR A 20 -5.70 -8.05 -6.97
C TYR A 20 -7.03 -7.43 -6.56
N ARG A 21 -8.00 -7.49 -7.48
CA ARG A 21 -9.43 -7.25 -7.20
C ARG A 21 -10.22 -8.55 -7.36
N SER A 22 -10.96 -8.94 -6.33
CA SER A 22 -11.87 -10.07 -6.38
C SER A 22 -13.16 -9.71 -7.10
N SER A 23 -13.88 -10.70 -7.61
CA SER A 23 -15.21 -10.52 -8.22
C SER A 23 -16.23 -9.95 -7.24
N ARG A 24 -16.07 -10.23 -5.94
CA ARG A 24 -16.89 -9.67 -4.84
C ARG A 24 -16.45 -8.27 -4.39
N GLY A 25 -15.60 -7.60 -5.17
CA GLY A 25 -15.12 -6.24 -4.92
C GLY A 25 -14.13 -6.11 -3.78
N GLY A 26 -13.60 -7.21 -3.23
CA GLY A 26 -12.47 -7.17 -2.29
C GLY A 26 -11.17 -6.83 -3.01
N ARG A 27 -10.21 -6.26 -2.29
CA ARG A 27 -8.87 -5.95 -2.80
C ARG A 27 -7.83 -6.47 -1.82
N PHE A 28 -6.72 -6.98 -2.34
CA PHE A 28 -5.65 -7.58 -1.54
C PHE A 28 -4.36 -7.59 -2.34
N ILE A 29 -3.24 -7.77 -1.65
CA ILE A 29 -1.94 -8.05 -2.26
C ILE A 29 -1.62 -9.52 -2.05
N LYS A 30 -1.06 -10.18 -3.07
CA LYS A 30 -0.66 -11.59 -3.02
C LYS A 30 0.71 -11.77 -3.72
N CYS A 31 1.52 -12.68 -3.20
CA CYS A 31 2.71 -13.18 -3.91
C CYS A 31 2.34 -13.92 -5.21
N GLU A 32 3.13 -13.73 -6.25
CA GLU A 32 2.97 -14.44 -7.52
C GLU A 32 3.55 -15.86 -7.52
N ASN A 33 4.43 -16.18 -6.57
CA ASN A 33 4.98 -17.51 -6.43
C ASN A 33 3.89 -18.49 -5.94
N PRO A 34 3.57 -19.56 -6.69
CA PRO A 34 2.55 -20.53 -6.29
C PRO A 34 2.91 -21.33 -5.03
N GLU A 35 4.20 -21.44 -4.70
CA GLU A 35 4.69 -22.10 -3.48
C GLU A 35 4.68 -21.15 -2.25
N CYS A 36 4.28 -19.90 -2.44
CA CYS A 36 4.21 -18.88 -1.40
C CYS A 36 2.77 -18.39 -1.20
N ASP A 37 2.21 -18.66 -0.02
CA ASP A 37 0.83 -18.29 0.33
C ASP A 37 0.70 -16.85 0.87
N PHE A 38 1.78 -16.08 0.84
CA PHE A 38 1.79 -14.73 1.41
C PHE A 38 0.74 -13.82 0.74
N SER A 39 -0.14 -13.27 1.57
CA SER A 39 -1.16 -12.32 1.13
C SER A 39 -1.68 -11.45 2.28
N TYR A 40 -2.20 -10.27 1.95
CA TYR A 40 -2.83 -9.39 2.94
C TYR A 40 -3.91 -8.48 2.33
N PRO A 41 -4.92 -8.09 3.13
CA PRO A 41 -6.03 -7.28 2.63
C PRO A 41 -5.64 -5.83 2.36
N LEU A 42 -6.29 -5.24 1.37
CA LEU A 42 -6.35 -3.79 1.18
C LEU A 42 -7.76 -3.29 1.52
N PRO A 43 -7.95 -1.98 1.79
CA PRO A 43 -9.27 -1.39 1.92
C PRO A 43 -10.15 -1.73 0.71
N ARG A 44 -11.47 -1.76 0.83
CA ARG A 44 -12.38 -2.09 -0.31
C ARG A 44 -12.64 -0.91 -1.25
N SER A 45 -12.54 0.32 -0.75
CA SER A 45 -12.82 1.57 -1.50
C SER A 45 -11.65 2.57 -1.44
N GLY A 46 -11.68 3.57 -2.32
CA GLY A 46 -10.59 4.52 -2.53
C GLY A 46 -9.71 4.21 -3.74
N LYS A 47 -9.00 5.20 -4.27
CA LYS A 47 -7.95 5.02 -5.28
C LYS A 47 -6.71 4.41 -4.59
N ILE A 48 -6.07 3.46 -5.24
CA ILE A 48 -4.83 2.82 -4.79
C ILE A 48 -3.70 3.36 -5.65
N GLU A 49 -2.61 3.76 -5.00
CA GLU A 49 -1.36 4.20 -5.63
C GLU A 49 -0.19 3.51 -4.91
N VAL A 50 0.71 2.89 -5.67
CA VAL A 50 1.89 2.21 -5.14
C VAL A 50 2.98 3.26 -4.89
N THR A 51 3.49 3.31 -3.66
CA THR A 51 4.49 4.35 -3.28
C THR A 51 5.94 3.89 -3.48
N TYR A 52 6.16 2.61 -3.79
CA TYR A 52 7.47 1.94 -3.85
C TYR A 52 8.29 1.97 -2.55
N ALA A 53 7.88 2.73 -1.54
CA ALA A 53 8.49 2.71 -0.23
C ALA A 53 8.13 1.42 0.52
N THR A 54 9.06 0.95 1.35
CA THR A 54 8.89 -0.26 2.15
C THR A 54 8.80 0.08 3.63
N CYS A 55 7.85 -0.54 4.33
CA CYS A 55 7.71 -0.43 5.77
C CYS A 55 8.94 -1.03 6.46
N PRO A 56 9.68 -0.28 7.30
CA PRO A 56 10.92 -0.76 7.90
C PRO A 56 10.70 -1.92 8.87
N LYS A 57 9.50 -2.00 9.47
CA LYS A 57 9.11 -3.01 10.46
C LYS A 57 8.66 -4.32 9.81
N THR A 58 7.72 -4.25 8.87
CA THR A 58 7.08 -5.43 8.30
C THR A 58 7.70 -5.86 6.97
N LYS A 59 8.59 -5.04 6.39
CA LYS A 59 9.19 -5.24 5.07
C LYS A 59 8.18 -5.31 3.92
N LEU A 60 6.96 -4.85 4.17
CA LEU A 60 5.89 -4.80 3.18
C LEU A 60 5.85 -3.44 2.48
N PRO A 61 5.40 -3.40 1.22
CA PRO A 61 5.25 -2.14 0.52
C PRO A 61 4.19 -1.26 1.19
N ILE A 62 4.45 0.04 1.16
CA ILE A 62 3.54 1.07 1.64
C ILE A 62 2.65 1.48 0.46
N ILE A 63 1.34 1.47 0.67
CA ILE A 63 0.34 1.78 -0.34
C ILE A 63 -0.37 3.07 0.05
N LEU A 64 -0.51 4.01 -0.88
CA LEU A 64 -1.31 5.20 -0.68
C LEU A 64 -2.77 4.89 -1.04
N ILE A 65 -3.68 5.24 -0.13
CA ILE A 65 -5.12 5.12 -0.33
C ILE A 65 -5.75 6.50 -0.28
N THR A 66 -6.35 6.93 -1.39
CA THR A 66 -7.17 8.16 -1.44
C THR A 66 -8.64 7.77 -1.34
N LYS A 67 -9.36 8.22 -0.31
CA LYS A 67 -10.78 7.88 -0.14
C LYS A 67 -11.61 8.29 -1.36
N SER A 68 -12.62 7.51 -1.72
CA SER A 68 -13.50 7.86 -2.84
C SER A 68 -14.52 8.95 -2.48
N THR A 69 -14.85 9.07 -1.20
CA THR A 69 -15.88 9.99 -0.69
C THR A 69 -15.32 11.33 -0.23
N SER A 70 -14.01 11.43 -0.04
CA SER A 70 -13.32 12.65 0.36
C SER A 70 -11.91 12.65 -0.22
N LYS A 71 -11.28 13.82 -0.36
CA LYS A 71 -9.87 13.91 -0.81
C LYS A 71 -8.86 13.41 0.25
N HIS A 72 -9.32 12.81 1.35
CA HIS A 72 -8.44 12.36 2.43
C HIS A 72 -7.61 11.15 1.99
N ARG A 73 -6.29 11.25 2.18
CA ARG A 73 -5.32 10.21 1.85
C ARG A 73 -4.71 9.62 3.11
N TYR A 74 -4.38 8.33 3.07
CA TYR A 74 -3.67 7.66 4.14
C TYR A 74 -2.85 6.51 3.61
N PHE A 75 -1.78 6.17 4.31
CA PHE A 75 -0.91 5.06 3.96
C PHE A 75 -1.39 3.76 4.60
N TRP A 76 -1.17 2.66 3.87
CA TRP A 76 -1.61 1.32 4.22
C TRP A 76 -0.49 0.31 4.01
N VAL A 77 -0.39 -0.66 4.91
CA VAL A 77 0.47 -1.83 4.77
C VAL A 77 -0.39 -3.08 4.93
N ASN A 78 -0.45 -3.67 6.13
CA ASN A 78 -1.47 -4.66 6.49
C ASN A 78 -2.46 -4.06 7.50
N GLY A 79 -2.81 -2.80 7.26
CA GLY A 79 -3.49 -1.92 8.19
C GLY A 79 -3.08 -0.46 7.99
N PRO A 80 -3.85 0.50 8.53
CA PRO A 80 -3.56 1.91 8.35
C PRO A 80 -2.32 2.34 9.13
N CYS A 81 -1.38 3.02 8.48
CA CYS A 81 -0.13 3.45 9.10
C CYS A 81 -0.34 4.47 10.22
N PHE A 82 -1.42 5.25 10.21
CA PHE A 82 -1.74 6.20 11.29
C PHE A 82 -2.06 5.51 12.62
N ASN A 83 -2.34 4.20 12.62
CA ASN A 83 -2.49 3.39 13.83
C ASN A 83 -1.17 2.76 14.32
N CYS A 84 -0.05 2.99 13.62
CA CYS A 84 1.24 2.48 14.06
C CYS A 84 1.76 3.31 15.24
N TYR A 85 2.11 2.66 16.36
CA TYR A 85 2.66 3.33 17.55
C TYR A 85 4.01 4.02 17.27
N GLU A 86 4.72 3.61 16.22
CA GLU A 86 5.96 4.27 15.77
C GLU A 86 5.70 5.37 14.72
N GLY A 87 4.44 5.63 14.35
CA GLY A 87 4.07 6.52 13.25
C GLY A 87 4.69 7.91 13.33
N ALA A 88 4.85 8.46 14.54
CA ALA A 88 5.48 9.77 14.76
C ALA A 88 6.96 9.82 14.35
N ARG A 89 7.66 8.68 14.34
CA ARG A 89 9.09 8.56 14.01
C ARG A 89 9.35 7.72 12.75
N CYS A 90 8.31 7.26 12.08
CA CYS A 90 8.45 6.45 10.87
C CYS A 90 9.02 7.30 9.74
N LYS A 91 10.29 7.09 9.41
CA LYS A 91 11.02 7.86 8.38
C LYS A 91 10.30 7.82 7.02
N PRO A 92 9.89 6.66 6.47
CA PRO A 92 9.13 6.63 5.21
C PRO A 92 7.82 7.41 5.26
N MET A 93 7.14 7.49 6.42
CA MET A 93 5.92 8.29 6.51
C MET A 93 6.18 9.79 6.45
N LYS A 94 7.35 10.26 6.88
CA LYS A 94 7.71 11.67 6.75
C LYS A 94 8.02 12.01 5.31
N GLU A 95 8.91 11.22 4.70
CA GLU A 95 9.35 11.39 3.31
C GLU A 95 8.18 11.33 2.33
N LEU A 96 7.31 10.32 2.45
CA LEU A 96 6.14 10.19 1.58
C LEU A 96 5.15 11.35 1.77
N LYS A 97 4.94 11.85 3.00
CA LYS A 97 4.04 12.99 3.21
C LYS A 97 4.57 14.23 2.52
N GLU A 98 5.85 14.52 2.70
CA GLU A 98 6.52 15.66 2.06
C GLU A 98 6.45 15.56 0.53
N GLU A 99 6.66 14.37 -0.04
CA GLU A 99 6.53 14.11 -1.48
C GLU A 99 5.12 14.38 -2.01
N TYR A 100 4.08 13.86 -1.34
CA TYR A 100 2.70 14.01 -1.81
C TYR A 100 2.10 15.40 -1.54
N GLU A 101 2.55 16.09 -0.48
CA GLU A 101 2.18 17.49 -0.24
C GLU A 101 2.77 18.39 -1.34
N MET A 102 4.04 18.19 -1.70
CA MET A 102 4.67 18.87 -2.84
C MET A 102 3.93 18.60 -4.15
N TYR A 103 3.56 17.35 -4.43
CA TYR A 103 2.82 17.00 -5.65
C TYR A 103 1.45 17.69 -5.73
N ASP A 104 0.74 17.80 -4.61
CA ASP A 104 -0.56 18.46 -4.54
C ASP A 104 -0.45 19.98 -4.80
N GLU A 105 0.61 20.63 -4.30
CA GLU A 105 0.90 22.05 -4.59
C GLU A 105 1.22 22.28 -6.07
N MET A 106 1.93 21.35 -6.71
CA MET A 106 2.28 21.45 -8.14
C MET A 106 1.12 21.15 -9.09
N THR A 107 0.07 20.47 -8.62
CA THR A 107 -1.07 20.01 -9.44
C THR A 107 -2.38 20.74 -9.15
N THR A 108 -2.34 21.74 -8.25
CA THR A 108 -3.43 22.68 -7.95
C THR A 108 -3.36 23.89 -8.88
#